data_AF-A0A3F2V0U1-F1
#
_entry.id   AF-A0A3F2V0U1-F1
#
_cell.length_a   1.000
_cell.length_b   1.000
_cell.length_c   1.000
_cell.angle_alpha   90.00
_cell.angle_beta   90.00
_cell.angle_gamma   90.00
#
_symmetry.space_group_name_H-M   'P 1'
#
loop_
_entity.id
_entity.type
_entity.pdbx_description
1 polymer ?
#
loop_
_entity_poly.entity_id
_entity_poly.type
_entity_poly.pdbx_seq_one_letter_code
_entity_poly.pdbx_strand_id
1 'polypeptide(L)'
;MRKSGFWKIFILIAACNPVFAATADKKPDQADIADPADGFTDTTPKAQPPQRAETKQGQQLQRQLENTDTQTNASWLGVKPDHFLALYRADSSGKPYANLILLHDNQQHPDWPGLVHQIRTQLTRHGWNTLSAAVPMIPVGEVLAAPELQNPAPPASDEAAATPPPGTKPAESRPEPDTAEATAAPNTPVPDAATTAGPVEYPAADVPSILAQRVQHAVRFIRAQSPLPIFIAAIGSSATQLEQQGQVVLSEGISAVVIIDPTPLPDKDGLDPAAPGIQSLALPVLDLVPEFNPHSDPQLRKQEAAQLQRRHYQQRVIPGATAGFVQYEMAVIKAIRGWGKRLLAGD
;
A
#
# COMPACT_ATOMS: atom_id res chain seq x y z
N MET A 1 -26.66 -47.97 47.82
CA MET A 1 -25.50 -48.40 48.64
C MET A 1 -24.24 -48.33 47.79
N ARG A 2 -23.22 -47.57 48.24
CA ARG A 2 -21.75 -47.66 47.98
C ARG A 2 -21.25 -47.70 46.52
N LYS A 3 -20.11 -47.13 46.11
CA LYS A 3 -19.15 -46.08 46.52
C LYS A 3 -18.04 -46.12 45.44
N SER A 4 -17.49 -44.95 45.10
CA SER A 4 -16.08 -44.66 44.72
C SER A 4 -15.37 -45.36 43.54
N GLY A 5 -14.65 -44.54 42.76
CA GLY A 5 -13.53 -44.97 41.91
C GLY A 5 -12.78 -43.79 41.29
N PHE A 6 -12.05 -43.03 42.11
CA PHE A 6 -11.03 -42.04 41.68
C PHE A 6 -9.75 -42.79 41.25
N TRP A 7 -9.09 -42.37 40.17
CA TRP A 7 -7.67 -42.69 39.95
C TRP A 7 -6.89 -41.43 39.59
N LYS A 8 -6.04 -40.99 40.52
CA LYS A 8 -4.88 -40.12 40.28
C LYS A 8 -3.65 -41.02 40.16
N ILE A 9 -2.82 -40.82 39.15
CA ILE A 9 -1.42 -41.25 39.16
C ILE A 9 -0.56 -39.99 39.07
N PHE A 10 0.21 -39.78 40.14
CA PHE A 10 1.40 -38.95 40.21
C PHE A 10 2.58 -39.82 39.71
N ILE A 11 3.41 -39.31 38.80
CA ILE A 11 4.79 -39.78 38.65
C ILE A 11 5.72 -38.57 38.80
N LEU A 12 6.57 -38.70 39.80
CA LEU A 12 7.63 -37.79 40.23
C LEU A 12 8.93 -38.46 39.80
N ILE A 13 9.74 -37.86 38.92
CA ILE A 13 11.12 -38.30 38.69
C ILE A 13 12.04 -37.07 38.66
N ALA A 14 13.12 -37.22 39.41
CA ALA A 14 14.05 -36.23 39.89
C ALA A 14 15.17 -35.88 38.89
N ALA A 15 15.84 -34.78 39.26
CA ALA A 15 17.05 -34.16 38.76
C ALA A 15 18.14 -35.06 38.14
N CYS A 16 18.85 -34.53 37.15
CA CYS A 16 20.30 -34.34 37.24
C CYS A 16 20.80 -33.39 36.14
N ASN A 17 21.63 -32.42 36.52
CA ASN A 17 22.28 -31.44 35.67
C ASN A 17 23.80 -31.63 35.89
N PRO A 18 24.64 -31.84 34.86
CA PRO A 18 26.07 -31.65 35.02
C PRO A 18 26.54 -30.39 34.31
N VAL A 19 27.05 -29.48 35.15
CA VAL A 19 27.97 -28.40 34.84
C VAL A 19 29.29 -29.00 34.36
N PHE A 20 29.87 -28.45 33.28
CA PHE A 20 31.29 -28.58 32.96
C PHE A 20 31.94 -27.20 33.04
N ALA A 21 33.08 -27.15 33.73
CA ALA A 21 33.89 -25.96 33.95
C ALA A 21 35.34 -26.21 33.49
N ALA A 22 36.04 -25.08 33.27
CA ALA A 22 37.49 -24.89 33.12
C ALA A 22 38.06 -25.15 31.71
N THR A 23 38.99 -24.35 31.17
CA THR A 23 40.05 -23.51 31.77
C THR A 23 40.36 -22.26 30.93
N ALA A 24 40.90 -21.24 31.60
CA ALA A 24 41.53 -20.06 31.02
C ALA A 24 43.00 -20.31 30.69
N ASP A 25 43.55 -19.63 29.69
CA ASP A 25 44.97 -19.26 29.64
C ASP A 25 45.19 -17.94 28.88
N LYS A 26 46.18 -17.18 29.35
CA LYS A 26 46.41 -15.74 29.09
C LYS A 26 47.73 -15.54 28.32
N LYS A 27 47.68 -14.67 27.28
CA LYS A 27 48.66 -13.80 26.57
C LYS A 27 50.19 -13.94 26.84
N PRO A 28 51.07 -13.65 25.85
CA PRO A 28 51.59 -12.28 25.65
C PRO A 28 51.72 -11.90 24.14
N ASP A 29 51.29 -10.73 23.67
CA ASP A 29 52.01 -9.43 23.55
C ASP A 29 53.19 -9.41 22.56
N GLN A 30 52.98 -8.79 21.39
CA GLN A 30 54.03 -8.15 20.60
C GLN A 30 53.42 -7.03 19.75
N ALA A 31 54.00 -5.84 19.88
CA ALA A 31 53.69 -4.61 19.16
C ALA A 31 54.67 -4.40 17.99
N ASP A 32 54.35 -3.38 17.18
CA ASP A 32 55.03 -2.82 16.00
C ASP A 32 54.75 -3.58 14.70
N ILE A 33 54.30 -2.97 13.60
CA ILE A 33 54.78 -1.75 12.93
C ILE A 33 53.61 -1.07 12.17
N ALA A 34 53.58 0.26 12.17
CA ALA A 34 52.74 1.08 11.29
C ALA A 34 53.44 1.37 9.95
N ASP A 35 52.72 1.28 8.82
CA ASP A 35 52.71 2.31 7.75
C ASP A 35 51.51 2.10 6.79
N PRO A 36 51.02 3.14 6.10
CA PRO A 36 49.67 3.25 5.56
C PRO A 36 49.60 2.79 4.10
N ALA A 37 48.43 2.33 3.68
CA ALA A 37 48.05 2.40 2.29
C ALA A 37 46.53 2.55 2.20
N ASP A 38 46.12 3.64 1.56
CA ASP A 38 44.77 3.98 1.19
C ASP A 38 44.02 2.78 0.62
N GLY A 39 43.15 2.21 1.44
CA GLY A 39 42.05 1.38 0.98
C GLY A 39 40.79 2.22 0.99
N PHE A 40 40.61 3.10 0.00
CA PHE A 40 39.27 3.54 -0.36
C PHE A 40 38.52 2.27 -0.77
N THR A 41 37.75 1.70 0.16
CA THR A 41 36.78 0.68 -0.18
C THR A 41 35.80 1.34 -1.13
N ASP A 42 35.92 0.99 -2.40
CA ASP A 42 34.94 1.26 -3.43
C ASP A 42 33.63 0.56 -3.04
N THR A 43 32.88 1.19 -2.14
CA THR A 43 31.49 0.86 -1.87
C THR A 43 30.66 1.59 -2.89
N THR A 44 30.84 1.29 -4.18
CA THR A 44 29.83 1.60 -5.19
C THR A 44 28.54 0.87 -4.73
N PRO A 45 27.46 1.60 -4.35
CA PRO A 45 26.24 0.96 -3.92
C PRO A 45 25.69 0.13 -5.09
N LYS A 46 25.68 -1.20 -4.93
CA LYS A 46 25.07 -2.10 -5.90
C LYS A 46 23.65 -1.63 -6.17
N ALA A 47 23.37 -1.18 -7.38
CA ALA A 47 22.06 -0.71 -7.79
C ALA A 47 21.03 -1.80 -7.48
N GLN A 48 20.16 -1.55 -6.49
CA GLN A 48 19.08 -2.44 -6.12
C GLN A 48 18.17 -2.57 -7.36
N PRO A 49 17.74 -3.79 -7.75
CA PRO A 49 16.77 -3.95 -8.82
C PRO A 49 15.54 -3.06 -8.57
N PRO A 50 14.90 -2.54 -9.62
CA PRO A 50 13.71 -1.72 -9.44
C PRO A 50 12.66 -2.50 -8.63
N GLN A 51 12.19 -1.90 -7.53
CA GLN A 51 11.11 -2.42 -6.69
C GLN A 51 9.92 -1.49 -6.75
N ARG A 52 8.72 -2.08 -6.70
CA ARG A 52 7.43 -1.39 -6.62
C ARG A 52 7.39 -0.39 -5.47
N ALA A 53 6.72 0.73 -5.66
CA ALA A 53 6.62 1.82 -4.69
C ALA A 53 6.08 1.31 -3.34
N GLU A 54 5.02 0.51 -3.34
CA GLU A 54 4.43 0.00 -2.10
C GLU A 54 5.35 -1.02 -1.39
N THR A 55 6.20 -1.74 -2.14
CA THR A 55 7.18 -2.65 -1.55
C THR A 55 8.28 -1.87 -0.83
N LYS A 56 8.79 -0.80 -1.46
CA LYS A 56 9.78 0.09 -0.84
C LYS A 56 9.22 0.77 0.40
N GLN A 57 8.00 1.32 0.31
CA GLN A 57 7.31 1.95 1.45
C GLN A 57 7.08 0.94 2.57
N GLY A 58 6.66 -0.30 2.26
CA GLY A 58 6.48 -1.35 3.26
C GLY A 58 7.77 -1.70 4.01
N GLN A 59 8.91 -1.79 3.31
CA GLN A 59 10.20 -2.05 3.98
C GLN A 59 10.62 -0.90 4.91
N GLN A 60 10.39 0.34 4.50
CA GLN A 60 10.65 1.50 5.35
C GLN A 60 9.74 1.50 6.58
N LEU A 61 8.45 1.25 6.38
CA LEU A 61 7.47 1.20 7.45
C LEU A 61 7.77 0.09 8.47
N GLN A 62 8.15 -1.11 8.02
CA GLN A 62 8.54 -2.18 8.93
C GLN A 62 9.70 -1.76 9.83
N ARG A 63 10.77 -1.19 9.26
CA ARG A 63 11.94 -0.72 10.03
C ARG A 63 11.57 0.37 11.04
N GLN A 64 10.62 1.24 10.70
CA GLN A 64 10.11 2.24 11.63
C GLN A 64 9.38 1.56 12.80
N LEU A 65 8.45 0.64 12.51
CA LEU A 65 7.62 -0.03 13.51
C LEU A 65 8.41 -0.90 14.49
N GLU A 66 9.49 -1.53 14.04
CA GLU A 66 10.41 -2.29 14.90
C GLU A 66 10.93 -1.47 16.10
N ASN A 67 11.01 -0.14 15.94
CA ASN A 67 11.49 0.77 16.98
C ASN A 67 10.37 1.55 17.69
N THR A 68 9.20 1.70 17.07
CA THR A 68 8.13 2.58 17.58
C THR A 68 6.91 1.85 18.15
N ASP A 69 6.67 0.59 17.76
CA ASP A 69 5.42 -0.11 18.10
C ASP A 69 5.61 -1.62 18.24
N THR A 70 6.03 -2.04 19.43
CA THR A 70 6.28 -3.46 19.77
C THR A 70 5.02 -4.33 19.79
N GLN A 71 3.83 -3.73 19.77
CA GLN A 71 2.56 -4.47 19.73
C GLN A 71 2.14 -4.85 18.31
N THR A 72 2.76 -4.27 17.29
CA THR A 72 2.48 -4.59 15.89
C THR A 72 3.42 -5.68 15.40
N ASN A 73 2.85 -6.79 14.95
CA ASN A 73 3.57 -7.83 14.21
C ASN A 73 3.52 -7.49 12.72
N ALA A 74 4.66 -7.05 12.18
CA ALA A 74 4.85 -6.85 10.74
C ALA A 74 5.23 -8.18 10.06
N SER A 75 4.46 -8.57 9.04
CA SER A 75 4.67 -9.80 8.28
C SER A 75 4.53 -9.52 6.79
N TRP A 76 5.42 -10.10 5.99
CA TRP A 76 5.29 -10.09 4.52
C TRP A 76 4.48 -11.31 4.07
N LEU A 77 3.31 -11.06 3.52
CA LEU A 77 2.40 -12.10 3.04
C LEU A 77 2.53 -12.26 1.52
N GLY A 78 2.15 -13.43 0.99
CA GLY A 78 2.26 -13.74 -0.43
C GLY A 78 3.61 -14.37 -0.81
N VAL A 79 3.89 -14.43 -2.11
CA VAL A 79 5.12 -15.02 -2.67
C VAL A 79 5.90 -13.96 -3.42
N LYS A 80 7.24 -14.03 -3.40
CA LYS A 80 8.08 -13.14 -4.21
C LYS A 80 7.80 -13.34 -5.72
N PRO A 81 7.78 -12.27 -6.53
CA PRO A 81 8.01 -10.87 -6.17
C PRO A 81 6.79 -10.15 -5.56
N ASP A 82 5.60 -10.73 -5.61
CA ASP A 82 4.29 -10.14 -5.23
C ASP A 82 3.93 -10.22 -3.76
N HIS A 83 4.92 -10.30 -2.88
CA HIS A 83 4.66 -10.19 -1.46
C HIS A 83 4.25 -8.75 -1.11
N PHE A 84 3.56 -8.62 0.01
CA PHE A 84 3.07 -7.34 0.51
C PHE A 84 3.12 -7.29 2.03
N LEU A 85 3.29 -6.09 2.57
CA LEU A 85 3.33 -5.90 4.01
C LEU A 85 1.93 -6.03 4.62
N ALA A 86 1.83 -6.76 5.71
CA ALA A 86 0.66 -6.78 6.57
C ALA A 86 1.06 -6.53 8.03
N LEU A 87 0.26 -5.74 8.73
CA LEU A 87 0.48 -5.32 10.11
C LEU A 87 -0.62 -5.88 10.98
N TYR A 88 -0.28 -6.91 11.77
CA TYR A 88 -1.19 -7.56 12.69
C TYR A 88 -1.07 -6.98 14.09
N ARG A 89 -2.20 -6.74 14.74
CA ARG A 89 -2.29 -6.45 16.17
C ARG A 89 -3.40 -7.30 16.78
N ALA A 90 -3.04 -8.08 17.81
CA ALA A 90 -4.01 -8.82 18.60
C ALA A 90 -4.87 -7.89 19.46
N ASP A 91 -6.05 -8.37 19.85
CA ASP A 91 -6.88 -7.73 20.87
C ASP A 91 -6.09 -7.49 22.17
N SER A 92 -6.35 -6.33 22.78
CA SER A 92 -5.83 -5.93 24.10
C SER A 92 -6.94 -5.69 25.12
N SER A 93 -8.21 -5.92 24.76
CA SER A 93 -9.33 -5.82 25.70
C SER A 93 -9.50 -7.06 26.60
N GLY A 94 -8.93 -8.20 26.20
CA GLY A 94 -9.08 -9.49 26.88
C GLY A 94 -10.41 -10.19 26.57
N LYS A 95 -11.22 -9.64 25.66
CA LYS A 95 -12.52 -10.20 25.24
C LYS A 95 -12.69 -10.06 23.72
N PRO A 96 -11.84 -10.73 22.93
CA PRO A 96 -11.91 -10.65 21.48
C PRO A 96 -13.20 -11.30 20.96
N TYR A 97 -13.86 -10.65 20.01
CA TYR A 97 -15.09 -11.14 19.39
C TYR A 97 -15.07 -11.10 17.86
N ALA A 98 -14.13 -10.38 17.25
CA ALA A 98 -14.03 -10.30 15.80
C ALA A 98 -12.59 -10.03 15.33
N ASN A 99 -12.37 -10.34 14.07
CA ASN A 99 -11.18 -10.04 13.29
C ASN A 99 -11.51 -8.93 12.28
N LEU A 100 -10.64 -7.94 12.11
CA LEU A 100 -10.76 -6.91 11.07
C LEU A 100 -9.56 -6.95 10.14
N ILE A 101 -9.81 -7.12 8.85
CA ILE A 101 -8.84 -6.85 7.79
C ILE A 101 -9.08 -5.42 7.29
N LEU A 102 -8.05 -4.59 7.28
CA LEU A 102 -8.12 -3.18 6.89
C LEU A 102 -7.34 -2.92 5.59
N LEU A 103 -8.05 -2.45 4.57
CA LEU A 103 -7.52 -2.04 3.28
C LEU A 103 -7.49 -0.50 3.24
N HIS A 104 -6.29 0.07 3.06
CA HIS A 104 -6.09 1.51 2.99
C HIS A 104 -6.40 2.06 1.59
N ASP A 105 -6.49 3.38 1.46
CA ASP A 105 -6.73 4.02 0.16
C ASP A 105 -5.49 3.96 -0.76
N ASN A 106 -5.66 4.31 -2.03
CA ASN A 106 -4.58 4.40 -2.98
C ASN A 106 -3.49 5.38 -2.51
N GLN A 107 -2.24 5.10 -2.86
CA GLN A 107 -1.06 5.90 -2.49
C GLN A 107 -0.78 6.02 -0.97
N GLN A 108 -1.46 5.24 -0.13
CA GLN A 108 -1.20 5.14 1.31
C GLN A 108 -0.41 3.86 1.64
N HIS A 109 -0.24 3.56 2.94
CA HIS A 109 0.36 2.33 3.44
C HIS A 109 -0.39 1.75 4.65
N PRO A 110 -0.12 0.51 5.11
CA PRO A 110 -0.86 -0.17 6.19
C PRO A 110 -0.86 0.51 7.58
N ASP A 111 0.00 1.51 7.77
CA ASP A 111 -0.01 2.37 8.94
C ASP A 111 -0.19 3.86 8.62
N TRP A 112 -1.01 4.18 7.61
CA TRP A 112 -1.18 5.57 7.22
C TRP A 112 -1.69 6.42 8.41
N PRO A 113 -1.10 7.59 8.69
CA PRO A 113 -1.57 8.46 9.75
C PRO A 113 -3.06 8.80 9.64
N GLY A 114 -3.70 9.10 10.77
CA GLY A 114 -5.13 9.34 10.83
C GLY A 114 -5.92 8.03 10.84
N LEU A 115 -6.90 7.91 9.96
CA LEU A 115 -7.95 6.87 10.07
C LEU A 115 -7.41 5.44 10.07
N VAL A 116 -6.46 5.11 9.17
CA VAL A 116 -5.89 3.76 9.07
C VAL A 116 -5.19 3.37 10.37
N HIS A 117 -4.27 4.21 10.85
CA HIS A 117 -3.59 4.02 12.13
C HIS A 117 -4.57 3.90 13.30
N GLN A 118 -5.56 4.80 13.38
CA GLN A 118 -6.52 4.81 14.49
C GLN A 118 -7.40 3.55 14.49
N ILE A 119 -7.89 3.10 13.33
CA ILE A 119 -8.66 1.84 13.25
C ILE A 119 -7.80 0.66 13.71
N ARG A 120 -6.57 0.53 13.18
CA ARG A 120 -5.66 -0.59 13.50
C ARG A 120 -5.33 -0.65 15.00
N THR A 121 -5.06 0.50 15.61
CA THR A 121 -4.60 0.53 17.01
C THR A 121 -5.76 0.54 18.01
N GLN A 122 -6.81 1.34 17.78
CA GLN A 122 -7.83 1.57 18.79
C GLN A 122 -8.89 0.48 18.85
N LEU A 123 -9.24 -0.16 17.73
CA LEU A 123 -10.19 -1.28 17.76
C LEU A 123 -9.68 -2.46 18.60
N THR A 124 -8.36 -2.63 18.68
CA THR A 124 -7.77 -3.67 19.54
C THR A 124 -8.06 -3.47 21.01
N ARG A 125 -8.33 -2.25 21.46
CA ARG A 125 -8.77 -1.98 22.85
C ARG A 125 -10.22 -2.36 23.09
N HIS A 126 -10.90 -2.85 22.07
CA HIS A 126 -12.35 -3.03 22.03
C HIS A 126 -12.80 -4.37 21.48
N GLY A 127 -11.99 -5.43 21.59
CA GLY A 127 -12.41 -6.80 21.24
C GLY A 127 -12.12 -7.20 19.80
N TRP A 128 -11.27 -6.46 19.09
CA TRP A 128 -10.90 -6.76 17.70
C TRP A 128 -9.44 -7.17 17.60
N ASN A 129 -9.16 -8.25 16.88
CA ASN A 129 -7.85 -8.38 16.23
C ASN A 129 -7.88 -7.56 14.94
N THR A 130 -6.79 -6.89 14.60
CA THR A 130 -6.69 -6.10 13.36
C THR A 130 -5.53 -6.58 12.51
N LEU A 131 -5.71 -6.59 11.19
CA LEU A 131 -4.70 -6.86 10.19
C LEU A 131 -4.83 -5.80 9.10
N SER A 132 -3.94 -4.80 9.08
CA SER A 132 -3.91 -3.86 7.95
C SER A 132 -2.97 -4.39 6.86
N ALA A 133 -3.46 -4.46 5.62
CA ALA A 133 -2.73 -5.03 4.49
C ALA A 133 -2.43 -3.97 3.44
N ALA A 134 -1.23 -4.05 2.85
CA ALA A 134 -0.86 -3.14 1.77
C ALA A 134 -1.69 -3.45 0.53
N VAL A 135 -2.38 -2.45 -0.03
CA VAL A 135 -3.11 -2.61 -1.29
C VAL A 135 -2.18 -2.34 -2.50
N PRO A 136 -2.43 -2.95 -3.68
CA PRO A 136 -1.68 -2.60 -4.88
C PRO A 136 -1.96 -1.14 -5.25
N MET A 137 -0.92 -0.41 -5.65
CA MET A 137 -1.07 0.98 -6.11
C MET A 137 -1.83 0.99 -7.43
N ILE A 138 -2.79 1.89 -7.53
CA ILE A 138 -3.49 2.20 -8.78
C ILE A 138 -2.73 3.35 -9.42
N PRO A 139 -2.16 3.20 -10.62
CA PRO A 139 -1.58 4.32 -11.32
C PRO A 139 -2.70 5.33 -11.59
N VAL A 140 -2.60 6.51 -10.98
CA VAL A 140 -3.42 7.65 -11.40
C VAL A 140 -2.83 8.06 -12.73
N GLY A 141 -3.63 8.04 -13.81
CA GLY A 141 -3.17 8.31 -15.16
C GLY A 141 -2.21 9.50 -15.17
N GLU A 142 -1.07 9.36 -15.87
CA GLU A 142 -0.11 10.43 -16.05
C GLU A 142 -0.88 11.73 -16.29
N VAL A 143 -0.65 12.73 -15.44
CA VAL A 143 -1.02 14.11 -15.76
C VAL A 143 -0.51 14.31 -17.18
N LEU A 144 -1.44 14.45 -18.14
CA LEU A 144 -1.13 14.77 -19.53
C LEU A 144 0.03 15.73 -19.48
N ALA A 145 1.19 15.32 -20.04
CA ALA A 145 2.39 16.13 -20.07
C ALA A 145 1.95 17.57 -20.26
N ALA A 146 2.24 18.42 -19.25
CA ALA A 146 1.82 19.82 -19.28
C ALA A 146 2.08 20.30 -20.70
N PRO A 147 1.06 20.80 -21.43
CA PRO A 147 1.25 21.15 -22.83
C PRO A 147 2.52 21.96 -22.86
N GLU A 148 3.54 21.48 -23.59
CA GLU A 148 4.80 22.19 -23.71
C GLU A 148 4.37 23.61 -24.04
N LEU A 149 4.56 24.53 -23.07
CA LEU A 149 4.39 25.93 -23.34
C LEU A 149 5.47 26.16 -24.37
N GLN A 150 5.07 26.14 -25.65
CA GLN A 150 5.89 26.63 -26.72
C GLN A 150 6.25 28.03 -26.26
N ASN A 151 7.47 28.19 -25.76
CA ASN A 151 8.00 29.49 -25.43
C ASN A 151 7.78 30.31 -26.69
N PRO A 152 6.96 31.36 -26.67
CA PRO A 152 6.84 32.21 -27.83
C PRO A 152 8.24 32.69 -28.15
N ALA A 153 8.67 32.44 -29.38
CA ALA A 153 9.93 32.96 -29.89
C ALA A 153 10.00 34.46 -29.56
N PRO A 154 11.15 34.97 -29.11
CA PRO A 154 11.28 36.38 -28.78
C PRO A 154 10.88 37.22 -30.00
N PRO A 155 10.06 38.27 -29.82
CA PRO A 155 9.65 39.09 -30.94
C PRO A 155 10.87 39.71 -31.62
N ALA A 156 10.96 39.53 -32.93
CA ALA A 156 11.91 40.24 -33.76
C ALA A 156 11.66 41.75 -33.62
N SER A 157 12.71 42.49 -33.25
CA SER A 157 12.71 43.94 -33.21
C SER A 157 12.54 44.48 -34.64
N ASP A 158 11.40 45.10 -34.92
CA ASP A 158 11.23 46.00 -36.06
C ASP A 158 11.92 47.33 -35.74
N GLU A 159 13.09 47.56 -36.33
CA GLU A 159 13.75 48.86 -36.33
C GLU A 159 13.47 49.55 -37.68
N ALA A 160 12.68 50.63 -37.62
CA ALA A 160 12.24 51.40 -38.76
C ALA A 160 13.34 52.33 -39.31
N ALA A 161 13.68 52.13 -40.58
CA ALA A 161 14.00 53.09 -41.63
C ALA A 161 14.83 54.36 -41.32
N ALA A 162 16.04 54.42 -41.91
CA ALA A 162 16.56 55.61 -42.62
C ALA A 162 17.69 55.22 -43.61
N THR A 163 17.68 55.80 -44.81
CA THR A 163 18.74 55.72 -45.86
C THR A 163 18.77 57.07 -46.62
N PRO A 164 19.76 57.40 -47.49
CA PRO A 164 21.24 57.40 -47.45
C PRO A 164 21.80 58.73 -48.10
N PRO A 165 22.87 58.84 -48.96
CA PRO A 165 24.21 58.20 -49.20
C PRO A 165 25.35 59.31 -49.29
N PRO A 166 26.52 59.27 -50.03
CA PRO A 166 27.17 58.24 -50.88
C PRO A 166 28.74 58.11 -50.87
N GLY A 167 29.24 57.04 -51.54
CA GLY A 167 30.60 56.89 -52.12
C GLY A 167 31.29 55.60 -51.65
N THR A 168 31.96 54.73 -52.42
CA THR A 168 32.42 54.65 -53.82
C THR A 168 32.71 53.16 -54.13
N LYS A 169 32.76 52.78 -55.41
CA LYS A 169 32.76 51.43 -56.04
C LYS A 169 34.20 50.80 -56.15
N PRO A 170 34.47 49.70 -56.90
CA PRO A 170 34.45 48.23 -56.59
C PRO A 170 35.80 47.48 -56.79
N ALA A 171 35.89 46.18 -56.42
CA ALA A 171 36.70 45.11 -57.07
C ALA A 171 36.55 43.79 -56.24
N GLU A 172 35.98 42.69 -56.73
CA GLU A 172 36.51 41.66 -57.65
C GLU A 172 37.45 40.63 -56.96
N SER A 173 37.12 39.34 -57.11
CA SER A 173 37.98 38.12 -57.08
C SER A 173 37.57 36.99 -56.11
N ARG A 174 37.10 35.89 -56.70
CA ARG A 174 37.12 34.47 -56.25
C ARG A 174 38.46 33.84 -56.77
N PRO A 175 39.01 32.64 -56.39
CA PRO A 175 38.50 31.46 -55.65
C PRO A 175 39.41 30.85 -54.55
N GLU A 176 38.89 29.79 -53.91
CA GLU A 176 39.59 28.71 -53.16
C GLU A 176 40.76 28.06 -53.95
N PRO A 177 41.70 27.36 -53.30
CA PRO A 177 41.56 25.93 -52.88
C PRO A 177 42.15 25.73 -51.45
N ASP A 178 42.15 24.60 -50.75
CA ASP A 178 42.40 23.23 -51.18
C ASP A 178 42.02 22.24 -50.07
N THR A 179 41.87 21.01 -50.52
CA THR A 179 41.38 19.80 -49.87
C THR A 179 42.40 19.24 -48.88
N ALA A 180 41.96 18.82 -47.69
CA ALA A 180 42.68 17.84 -46.88
C ALA A 180 41.68 16.94 -46.13
N GLU A 181 41.46 15.79 -46.73
CA GLU A 181 40.73 14.63 -46.24
C GLU A 181 41.63 13.87 -45.24
N ALA A 182 41.15 13.64 -44.01
CA ALA A 182 41.77 12.69 -43.08
C ALA A 182 40.71 12.08 -42.15
N THR A 183 40.06 11.05 -42.69
CA THR A 183 39.74 9.77 -42.02
C THR A 183 38.84 9.81 -40.78
N ALA A 184 37.55 9.61 -41.05
CA ALA A 184 36.57 9.10 -40.10
C ALA A 184 36.90 7.66 -39.68
N ALA A 185 36.98 7.41 -38.38
CA ALA A 185 36.80 6.08 -37.80
C ALA A 185 35.30 5.89 -37.48
N PRO A 186 34.68 4.74 -37.81
CA PRO A 186 33.27 4.51 -37.53
C PRO A 186 33.10 4.21 -36.03
N ASN A 187 32.60 5.19 -35.28
CA ASN A 187 31.97 4.91 -34.00
C ASN A 187 30.64 4.23 -34.29
N THR A 188 30.67 2.91 -34.44
CA THR A 188 29.49 2.06 -34.30
C THR A 188 28.90 2.37 -32.93
N PRO A 189 27.68 2.92 -32.81
CA PRO A 189 26.98 2.90 -31.54
C PRO A 189 26.73 1.42 -31.28
N VAL A 190 27.50 0.84 -30.35
CA VAL A 190 27.06 -0.37 -29.69
C VAL A 190 25.65 -0.03 -29.17
N PRO A 191 24.60 -0.76 -29.58
CA PRO A 191 23.33 -0.62 -28.90
C PRO A 191 23.61 -1.13 -27.49
N ASP A 192 23.88 -0.19 -26.59
CA ASP A 192 23.78 -0.46 -25.17
C ASP A 192 22.35 -0.97 -25.02
N ALA A 193 22.25 -2.28 -24.78
CA ALA A 193 21.00 -2.91 -24.47
C ALA A 193 20.63 -2.38 -23.09
N ALA A 194 20.14 -1.13 -23.09
CA ALA A 194 19.23 -0.63 -22.10
C ALA A 194 18.17 -1.72 -22.03
N THR A 195 18.32 -2.55 -21.01
CA THR A 195 17.29 -3.46 -20.57
C THR A 195 16.11 -2.54 -20.38
N THR A 196 15.17 -2.57 -21.32
CA THR A 196 13.88 -1.92 -21.17
C THR A 196 13.23 -2.65 -20.02
N ALA A 197 13.55 -2.25 -18.80
CA ALA A 197 12.91 -2.70 -17.60
C ALA A 197 11.44 -2.32 -17.83
N GLY A 198 10.60 -3.33 -18.02
CA GLY A 198 9.16 -3.13 -18.10
C GLY A 198 8.67 -2.35 -16.88
N PRO A 199 7.45 -1.81 -16.93
CA PRO A 199 6.88 -1.09 -15.80
C PRO A 199 7.07 -1.89 -14.50
N VAL A 200 7.70 -1.25 -13.52
CA VAL A 200 7.95 -1.86 -12.20
C VAL A 200 6.63 -2.06 -11.48
N GLU A 201 5.71 -1.12 -11.69
CA GLU A 201 4.35 -1.12 -11.16
C GLU A 201 3.45 -2.10 -11.90
N TYR A 202 2.40 -2.54 -11.19
CA TYR A 202 1.42 -3.42 -11.77
C TYR A 202 0.68 -2.75 -12.93
N PRO A 203 0.43 -3.47 -14.03
CA PRO A 203 -0.52 -3.02 -15.03
C PRO A 203 -1.88 -2.77 -14.39
N ALA A 204 -2.55 -1.66 -14.76
CA ALA A 204 -3.85 -1.30 -14.19
C ALA A 204 -4.91 -2.41 -14.32
N ALA A 205 -4.83 -3.21 -15.40
CA ALA A 205 -5.70 -4.35 -15.64
C ALA A 205 -5.52 -5.49 -14.61
N ASP A 206 -4.32 -5.64 -14.04
CA ASP A 206 -3.98 -6.72 -13.12
C ASP A 206 -4.26 -6.35 -11.66
N VAL A 207 -4.23 -5.05 -11.33
CA VAL A 207 -4.45 -4.50 -9.98
C VAL A 207 -5.65 -5.14 -9.27
N PRO A 208 -6.83 -5.28 -9.92
CA PRO A 208 -7.96 -5.95 -9.28
C PRO A 208 -7.62 -7.39 -8.86
N SER A 209 -7.05 -8.21 -9.76
CA SER A 209 -6.72 -9.61 -9.43
C SER A 209 -5.69 -9.73 -8.30
N ILE A 210 -4.74 -8.79 -8.25
CA ILE A 210 -3.73 -8.72 -7.21
C ILE A 210 -4.36 -8.37 -5.86
N LEU A 211 -5.27 -7.38 -5.81
CA LEU A 211 -5.98 -7.06 -4.58
C LEU A 211 -6.72 -8.29 -4.04
N ALA A 212 -7.41 -9.03 -4.92
CA ALA A 212 -8.12 -10.25 -4.55
C ALA A 212 -7.19 -11.30 -3.92
N GLN A 213 -6.02 -11.53 -4.51
CA GLN A 213 -5.01 -12.43 -3.95
C GLN A 213 -4.50 -11.94 -2.59
N ARG A 214 -4.23 -10.63 -2.44
CA ARG A 214 -3.77 -10.06 -1.16
C ARG A 214 -4.81 -10.25 -0.06
N VAL A 215 -6.10 -10.06 -0.37
CA VAL A 215 -7.19 -10.31 0.60
C VAL A 215 -7.26 -11.79 0.98
N GLN A 216 -7.15 -12.73 0.03
CA GLN A 216 -7.10 -14.17 0.34
C GLN A 216 -5.91 -14.53 1.24
N HIS A 217 -4.72 -13.97 0.98
CA HIS A 217 -3.56 -14.13 1.86
C HIS A 217 -3.81 -13.56 3.26
N ALA A 218 -4.45 -12.39 3.36
CA ALA A 218 -4.80 -11.75 4.63
C ALA A 218 -5.84 -12.57 5.42
N VAL A 219 -6.88 -13.08 4.75
CA VAL A 219 -7.91 -13.96 5.35
C VAL A 219 -7.27 -15.23 5.90
N ARG A 220 -6.42 -15.90 5.12
CA ARG A 220 -5.69 -17.10 5.58
C ARG A 220 -4.81 -16.79 6.79
N PHE A 221 -4.09 -15.66 6.76
CA PHE A 221 -3.24 -15.25 7.87
C PHE A 221 -4.04 -15.00 9.15
N ILE A 222 -5.07 -14.13 9.11
CA ILE A 222 -5.80 -13.76 10.33
C ILE A 222 -6.61 -14.93 10.88
N ARG A 223 -7.13 -15.82 10.02
CA ARG A 223 -7.82 -17.04 10.44
C ARG A 223 -6.90 -18.00 11.18
N ALA A 224 -5.62 -18.08 10.79
CA ALA A 224 -4.62 -18.87 11.51
C ALA A 224 -4.30 -18.29 12.89
N GLN A 225 -4.42 -16.97 13.07
CA GLN A 225 -4.23 -16.31 14.36
C GLN A 225 -5.46 -16.44 15.29
N SER A 226 -6.67 -16.40 14.72
CA SER A 226 -7.90 -16.43 15.49
C SER A 226 -9.10 -16.95 14.67
N PRO A 227 -9.91 -17.89 15.21
CA PRO A 227 -11.08 -18.44 14.51
C PRO A 227 -12.30 -17.50 14.51
N LEU A 228 -12.16 -16.27 15.01
CA LEU A 228 -13.26 -15.31 15.14
C LEU A 228 -13.80 -14.84 13.78
N PRO A 229 -15.08 -14.38 13.74
CA PRO A 229 -15.69 -13.78 12.54
C PRO A 229 -14.82 -12.70 11.91
N ILE A 230 -14.69 -12.72 10.59
CA ILE A 230 -13.81 -11.80 9.83
C ILE A 230 -14.64 -10.69 9.19
N PHE A 231 -14.25 -9.45 9.46
CA PHE A 231 -14.76 -8.25 8.83
C PHE A 231 -13.69 -7.69 7.91
N ILE A 232 -14.08 -7.12 6.77
CA ILE A 232 -13.17 -6.37 5.90
C ILE A 232 -13.61 -4.91 5.93
N ALA A 233 -12.73 -4.00 6.35
CA ALA A 233 -12.89 -2.57 6.17
C ALA A 233 -12.02 -2.09 5.02
N ALA A 234 -12.61 -1.37 4.07
CA ALA A 234 -11.92 -0.80 2.92
C ALA A 234 -12.19 0.70 2.84
N ILE A 235 -11.16 1.48 2.49
CA ILE A 235 -11.19 2.94 2.46
C ILE A 235 -10.95 3.42 1.02
N GLY A 236 -11.76 4.39 0.57
CA GLY A 236 -11.56 5.08 -0.70
C GLY A 236 -11.54 4.13 -1.89
N SER A 237 -10.48 4.18 -2.67
CA SER A 237 -10.29 3.41 -3.90
C SER A 237 -10.32 1.90 -3.65
N SER A 238 -9.80 1.44 -2.50
CA SER A 238 -9.83 0.02 -2.14
C SER A 238 -11.26 -0.48 -1.87
N ALA A 239 -12.15 0.39 -1.37
CA ALA A 239 -13.55 0.07 -1.19
C ALA A 239 -14.23 -0.14 -2.55
N THR A 240 -13.99 0.76 -3.50
CA THR A 240 -14.52 0.64 -4.86
C THR A 240 -13.99 -0.60 -5.58
N GLN A 241 -12.72 -0.96 -5.42
CA GLN A 241 -12.18 -2.22 -5.98
C GLN A 241 -12.82 -3.45 -5.32
N LEU A 242 -12.94 -3.46 -3.99
CA LEU A 242 -13.59 -4.56 -3.27
C LEU A 242 -15.05 -4.73 -3.71
N GLU A 243 -15.75 -3.62 -3.95
CA GLU A 243 -17.13 -3.63 -4.47
C GLU A 243 -17.25 -4.20 -5.87
N GLN A 244 -16.29 -3.91 -6.76
CA GLN A 244 -16.27 -4.43 -8.13
C GLN A 244 -15.90 -5.92 -8.20
N GLN A 245 -15.15 -6.44 -7.23
CA GLN A 245 -14.62 -7.81 -7.26
C GLN A 245 -15.14 -8.73 -6.15
N GLY A 246 -16.09 -8.25 -5.35
CA GLY A 246 -16.54 -8.91 -4.14
C GLY A 246 -16.83 -10.40 -4.25
N GLN A 247 -17.36 -10.91 -5.38
CA GLN A 247 -17.73 -12.31 -5.51
C GLN A 247 -16.50 -13.21 -5.43
N VAL A 248 -15.41 -12.77 -6.05
CA VAL A 248 -14.13 -13.50 -6.05
C VAL A 248 -13.46 -13.37 -4.69
N VAL A 249 -13.46 -12.17 -4.12
CA VAL A 249 -12.72 -11.83 -2.90
C VAL A 249 -13.40 -12.37 -1.63
N LEU A 250 -14.73 -12.33 -1.59
CA LEU A 250 -15.52 -12.51 -0.38
C LEU A 250 -16.10 -13.93 -0.23
N SER A 251 -15.70 -14.85 -1.10
CA SER A 251 -16.14 -16.25 -1.11
C SER A 251 -15.68 -17.07 0.12
N GLU A 252 -14.74 -16.57 0.93
CA GLU A 252 -14.06 -17.33 1.98
C GLU A 252 -14.39 -16.88 3.41
N GLY A 253 -15.62 -17.15 3.89
CA GLY A 253 -15.92 -17.08 5.33
C GLY A 253 -15.76 -15.69 5.95
N ILE A 254 -16.04 -14.66 5.16
CA ILE A 254 -16.14 -13.27 5.62
C ILE A 254 -17.56 -13.05 6.14
N SER A 255 -17.67 -12.39 7.29
CA SER A 255 -18.96 -12.18 7.97
C SER A 255 -19.60 -10.86 7.61
N ALA A 256 -18.80 -9.85 7.23
CA ALA A 256 -19.28 -8.50 6.95
C ALA A 256 -18.23 -7.64 6.24
N VAL A 257 -18.71 -6.59 5.57
CA VAL A 257 -17.89 -5.58 4.91
C VAL A 257 -18.23 -4.19 5.45
N VAL A 258 -17.20 -3.36 5.66
CA VAL A 258 -17.31 -1.94 5.95
C VAL A 258 -16.65 -1.20 4.78
N ILE A 259 -17.39 -0.32 4.12
CA ILE A 259 -16.86 0.59 3.12
C ILE A 259 -16.82 1.99 3.74
N ILE A 260 -15.71 2.70 3.53
CA ILE A 260 -15.46 4.00 4.12
C ILE A 260 -15.14 4.97 2.98
N ASP A 261 -16.08 5.87 2.73
CA ASP A 261 -16.01 6.93 1.72
C ASP A 261 -15.41 6.44 0.37
N PRO A 262 -16.08 5.52 -0.35
CA PRO A 262 -15.53 4.92 -1.57
C PRO A 262 -15.17 5.97 -2.63
N THR A 263 -14.00 5.82 -3.25
CA THR A 263 -13.48 6.75 -4.26
C THR A 263 -13.60 6.15 -5.65
N PRO A 264 -14.28 6.83 -6.60
CA PRO A 264 -14.35 6.37 -7.99
C PRO A 264 -12.95 6.17 -8.58
N LEU A 265 -12.78 5.09 -9.36
CA LEU A 265 -11.50 4.79 -10.00
C LEU A 265 -11.39 5.53 -11.34
N PRO A 266 -10.18 6.01 -11.72
CA PRO A 266 -9.95 6.58 -13.04
C PRO A 266 -10.30 5.55 -14.13
N ASP A 267 -10.83 6.03 -15.26
CA ASP A 267 -11.32 5.25 -16.40
C ASP A 267 -12.63 4.46 -16.17
N LYS A 268 -13.32 4.68 -15.05
CA LYS A 268 -14.67 4.16 -14.82
C LYS A 268 -15.58 5.29 -14.36
N ASP A 269 -16.65 5.55 -15.12
CA ASP A 269 -17.71 6.49 -14.75
C ASP A 269 -18.48 5.95 -13.54
N GLY A 270 -17.93 6.20 -12.34
CA GLY A 270 -18.54 5.77 -11.09
C GLY A 270 -18.53 4.25 -10.85
N LEU A 271 -19.32 3.84 -9.87
CA LEU A 271 -19.63 2.43 -9.64
C LEU A 271 -20.41 1.94 -10.87
N ASP A 272 -19.82 1.04 -11.65
CA ASP A 272 -20.58 0.37 -12.72
C ASP A 272 -21.74 -0.42 -12.07
N PRO A 273 -23.01 -0.04 -12.30
CA PRO A 273 -24.15 -0.70 -11.66
C PRO A 273 -24.32 -2.14 -12.14
N ALA A 274 -23.69 -2.50 -13.27
CA ALA A 274 -23.64 -3.88 -13.77
C ALA A 274 -22.42 -4.66 -13.23
N ALA A 275 -21.49 -4.04 -12.50
CA ALA A 275 -20.32 -4.72 -11.97
C ALA A 275 -20.72 -5.70 -10.85
N PRO A 276 -20.56 -7.01 -11.06
CA PRO A 276 -21.21 -8.04 -10.24
C PRO A 276 -20.65 -8.18 -8.81
N GLY A 277 -19.62 -7.43 -8.41
CA GLY A 277 -18.73 -7.77 -7.30
C GLY A 277 -19.41 -8.07 -5.95
N ILE A 278 -20.06 -7.14 -5.26
CA ILE A 278 -20.71 -7.46 -3.96
C ILE A 278 -22.20 -7.85 -4.13
N GLN A 279 -22.75 -7.73 -5.34
CA GLN A 279 -24.19 -7.80 -5.60
C GLN A 279 -24.83 -9.17 -5.29
N SER A 280 -24.07 -10.27 -5.39
CA SER A 280 -24.60 -11.63 -5.19
C SER A 280 -24.38 -12.18 -3.78
N LEU A 281 -23.58 -11.52 -2.94
CA LEU A 281 -23.31 -11.99 -1.59
C LEU A 281 -24.27 -11.33 -0.60
N ALA A 282 -25.02 -12.15 0.15
CA ALA A 282 -25.93 -11.72 1.21
C ALA A 282 -25.22 -11.14 2.45
N LEU A 283 -24.00 -10.61 2.28
CA LEU A 283 -23.19 -10.09 3.36
C LEU A 283 -23.74 -8.75 3.86
N PRO A 284 -23.75 -8.54 5.18
CA PRO A 284 -23.94 -7.23 5.78
C PRO A 284 -22.87 -6.24 5.32
N VAL A 285 -23.32 -5.05 4.89
CA VAL A 285 -22.45 -3.96 4.45
C VAL A 285 -22.76 -2.71 5.27
N LEU A 286 -21.73 -2.12 5.88
CA LEU A 286 -21.78 -0.81 6.51
C LEU A 286 -21.09 0.21 5.60
N ASP A 287 -21.84 1.19 5.10
CA ASP A 287 -21.32 2.33 4.33
C ASP A 287 -21.17 3.55 5.23
N LEU A 288 -19.92 3.93 5.54
CA LEU A 288 -19.58 5.08 6.34
C LEU A 288 -19.27 6.28 5.45
N VAL A 289 -20.04 7.34 5.65
CA VAL A 289 -20.09 8.49 4.74
C VAL A 289 -19.72 9.77 5.51
N PRO A 290 -18.79 10.60 5.01
CA PRO A 290 -18.58 11.93 5.56
C PRO A 290 -19.78 12.83 5.21
N GLU A 291 -20.15 13.74 6.10
CA GLU A 291 -21.24 14.69 5.84
C GLU A 291 -20.89 15.66 4.70
N PHE A 292 -19.63 16.09 4.66
CA PHE A 292 -19.16 17.11 3.71
C PHE A 292 -18.19 16.52 2.69
N ASN A 293 -18.45 16.78 1.42
CA ASN A 293 -17.59 16.41 0.28
C ASN A 293 -17.23 14.91 0.23
N PRO A 294 -18.22 13.99 0.23
CA PRO A 294 -17.94 12.57 -0.01
C PRO A 294 -17.35 12.34 -1.40
N HIS A 295 -16.44 11.37 -1.54
CA HIS A 295 -15.77 11.09 -2.82
C HIS A 295 -16.69 10.47 -3.88
N SER A 296 -17.77 9.81 -3.46
CA SER A 296 -18.83 9.31 -4.34
C SER A 296 -20.21 9.63 -3.77
N ASP A 297 -21.23 9.73 -4.63
CA ASP A 297 -22.59 10.09 -4.25
C ASP A 297 -23.22 9.05 -3.30
N PRO A 298 -23.46 9.40 -2.02
CA PRO A 298 -24.04 8.47 -1.06
C PRO A 298 -25.50 8.11 -1.37
N GLN A 299 -26.27 9.04 -1.96
CA GLN A 299 -27.66 8.77 -2.33
C GLN A 299 -27.72 7.76 -3.46
N LEU A 300 -26.84 7.89 -4.45
CA LEU A 300 -26.72 6.91 -5.53
C LEU A 300 -26.39 5.52 -4.99
N ARG A 301 -25.36 5.38 -4.13
CA ARG A 301 -25.00 4.07 -3.52
C ARG A 301 -26.16 3.45 -2.74
N LYS A 302 -26.92 4.27 -2.02
CA LYS A 302 -28.11 3.81 -1.28
C LYS A 302 -29.24 3.36 -2.22
N GLN A 303 -29.47 4.08 -3.31
CA GLN A 303 -30.45 3.70 -4.33
C GLN A 303 -30.04 2.41 -5.04
N GLU A 304 -28.77 2.27 -5.42
CA GLU A 304 -28.21 1.06 -6.01
C GLU A 304 -28.35 -0.14 -5.07
N ALA A 305 -28.01 0.02 -3.78
CA ALA A 305 -28.20 -1.03 -2.79
C ALA A 305 -29.67 -1.46 -2.66
N ALA A 306 -30.62 -0.54 -2.76
CA ALA A 306 -32.04 -0.83 -2.76
C ALA A 306 -32.50 -1.55 -4.05
N GLN A 307 -32.04 -1.10 -5.22
CA GLN A 307 -32.33 -1.73 -6.53
C GLN A 307 -31.81 -3.16 -6.57
N LEU A 308 -30.61 -3.40 -6.03
CA LEU A 308 -29.99 -4.71 -5.90
C LEU A 308 -30.55 -5.55 -4.74
N GLN A 309 -31.59 -5.07 -4.05
CA GLN A 309 -32.23 -5.74 -2.92
C GLN A 309 -31.25 -6.18 -1.82
N ARG A 310 -30.20 -5.38 -1.55
CA ARG A 310 -29.22 -5.64 -0.48
C ARG A 310 -29.86 -5.45 0.89
N ARG A 311 -30.52 -6.49 1.40
CA ARG A 311 -31.30 -6.45 2.65
C ARG A 311 -30.49 -6.05 3.89
N HIS A 312 -29.19 -6.28 3.88
CA HIS A 312 -28.28 -5.99 5.01
C HIS A 312 -27.32 -4.81 4.74
N TYR A 313 -27.68 -3.92 3.80
CA TYR A 313 -26.94 -2.68 3.57
C TYR A 313 -27.40 -1.59 4.54
N GLN A 314 -26.46 -1.01 5.28
CA GLN A 314 -26.68 0.11 6.18
C GLN A 314 -25.73 1.25 5.85
N GLN A 315 -26.28 2.39 5.44
CA GLN A 315 -25.52 3.63 5.29
C GLN A 315 -25.59 4.47 6.56
N ARG A 316 -24.46 5.06 6.96
CA ARG A 316 -24.36 5.94 8.12
C ARG A 316 -23.46 7.13 7.80
N VAL A 317 -24.05 8.31 7.85
CA VAL A 317 -23.33 9.58 7.81
C VAL A 317 -22.65 9.84 9.16
N ILE A 318 -21.42 10.33 9.13
CA ILE A 318 -20.68 10.82 10.30
C ILE A 318 -20.82 12.35 10.34
N PRO A 319 -21.62 12.90 11.26
CA PRO A 319 -21.86 14.34 11.31
C PRO A 319 -20.58 15.12 11.58
N GLY A 320 -20.41 16.24 10.87
CA GLY A 320 -19.25 17.11 10.92
C GLY A 320 -18.06 16.65 10.07
N ALA A 321 -18.02 15.37 9.67
CA ALA A 321 -16.86 14.82 8.99
C ALA A 321 -16.78 15.27 7.54
N THR A 322 -15.55 15.51 7.07
CA THR A 322 -15.22 15.59 5.65
C THR A 322 -14.45 14.34 5.20
N ALA A 323 -14.10 14.27 3.91
CA ALA A 323 -13.24 13.25 3.32
C ALA A 323 -12.00 12.95 4.20
N GLY A 324 -11.69 11.68 4.39
CA GLY A 324 -10.59 11.22 5.24
C GLY A 324 -10.85 11.22 6.75
N PHE A 325 -11.99 11.76 7.23
CA PHE A 325 -12.44 11.71 8.62
C PHE A 325 -11.44 12.24 9.67
N VAL A 326 -10.61 13.21 9.28
CA VAL A 326 -9.63 13.84 10.19
C VAL A 326 -10.37 14.45 11.40
N GLN A 327 -9.94 14.13 12.62
CA GLN A 327 -10.62 14.46 13.90
C GLN A 327 -11.93 13.71 14.18
N TYR A 328 -12.43 12.92 13.22
CA TYR A 328 -13.65 12.12 13.34
C TYR A 328 -13.36 10.61 13.36
N GLU A 329 -12.09 10.20 13.48
CA GLU A 329 -11.66 8.80 13.47
C GLU A 329 -12.35 8.00 14.60
N MET A 330 -12.50 8.61 15.78
CA MET A 330 -13.19 7.97 16.90
C MET A 330 -14.68 7.74 16.62
N ALA A 331 -15.33 8.59 15.82
CA ALA A 331 -16.72 8.39 15.42
C ALA A 331 -16.84 7.18 14.48
N VAL A 332 -15.91 7.06 13.53
CA VAL A 332 -15.79 5.89 12.63
C VAL A 332 -15.56 4.61 13.44
N ILE A 333 -14.59 4.60 14.36
CA ILE A 333 -14.29 3.45 15.23
C ILE A 333 -15.51 3.04 16.06
N LYS A 334 -16.23 3.99 16.66
CA LYS A 334 -17.46 3.73 17.40
C LYS A 334 -18.56 3.15 16.50
N ALA A 335 -18.67 3.63 15.27
CA ALA A 335 -19.64 3.14 14.29
C ALA A 335 -19.35 1.68 13.92
N ILE A 336 -18.10 1.35 13.54
CA ILE A 336 -17.66 -0.02 13.22
C ILE A 336 -17.90 -0.95 14.40
N ARG A 337 -17.43 -0.55 15.60
CA ARG A 337 -17.57 -1.35 16.82
C ARG A 337 -19.03 -1.63 17.16
N GLY A 338 -19.86 -0.59 17.16
CA GLY A 338 -21.27 -0.69 17.54
C GLY A 338 -22.07 -1.52 16.54
N TRP A 339 -21.79 -1.35 15.25
CA TRP A 339 -22.43 -2.13 14.19
C TRP A 339 -22.03 -3.60 14.24
N GLY A 340 -20.72 -3.91 14.33
CA GLY A 340 -20.24 -5.29 14.41
C GLY A 340 -20.78 -6.04 15.63
N LYS A 341 -20.95 -5.38 16.78
CA LYS A 341 -21.56 -6.02 17.97
C LYS A 341 -23.02 -6.39 17.75
N ARG A 342 -23.83 -5.49 17.18
CA ARG A 342 -25.25 -5.77 16.88
C ARG A 342 -25.38 -6.90 15.88
N LEU A 343 -24.57 -6.84 14.81
CA LEU A 343 -24.58 -7.87 13.79
C LEU A 343 -24.29 -9.26 14.36
N LEU A 344 -23.29 -9.37 15.24
CA LEU A 344 -22.94 -10.65 15.88
C LEU A 344 -23.90 -11.08 16.99
N ALA A 345 -24.71 -10.14 17.53
CA ALA A 345 -25.79 -10.44 18.45
C ALA A 345 -27.07 -10.93 17.74
N GLY A 346 -27.17 -10.73 16.42
CA GLY A 346 -28.35 -11.06 15.63
C GLY A 346 -29.42 -9.96 15.59
N ASP A 347 -29.04 -8.72 15.92
CA ASP A 347 -29.91 -7.53 15.96
C ASP A 347 -30.07 -6.81 14.62
#